data_AF-A0A8H6M771-F1
#
_entry.id   AF-A0A8H6M771-F1
#
_cell.length_a   1.000
_cell.length_b   1.000
_cell.length_c   1.000
_cell.angle_alpha   90.00
_cell.angle_beta   90.00
_cell.angle_gamma   90.00
#
_symmetry.space_group_name_H-M   'P 1'
#
loop_
_entity.id
_entity.type
_entity.pdbx_description
1 polymer ?
#
loop_
_entity_poly.entity_id
_entity_poly.type
_entity_poly.pdbx_seq_one_letter_code
_entity_poly.pdbx_strand_id
1 'polypeptide(L)' 'PLDLDLWHRRFSHLGWESTKVIVRGKYVTGVSLVGALTPSKCVACVEGKGRASTYPHNMNRASFAGELLHVD' A
#
# COMPACT_ATOMS: atom_id res chain seq x y z
N PRO A 1 19.06 4.51 -10.48
CA PRO A 1 18.16 4.75 -11.63
C PRO A 1 17.17 5.87 -11.30
N LEU A 2 16.76 6.69 -12.28
CA LEU A 2 15.67 7.67 -12.10
C LEU A 2 14.32 6.95 -12.27
N ASP A 3 14.04 6.02 -11.38
CA ASP A 3 12.87 5.14 -11.44
C ASP A 3 11.68 5.69 -10.63
N LEU A 4 10.54 5.01 -10.75
CA LEU A 4 9.29 5.44 -10.11
C LEU A 4 9.39 5.37 -8.57
N ASP A 5 10.16 4.42 -8.04
CA ASP A 5 10.36 4.23 -6.61
C ASP A 5 11.18 5.38 -5.98
N LEU A 6 12.15 5.92 -6.71
CA LEU A 6 12.88 7.12 -6.29
C LEU A 6 11.93 8.32 -6.19
N TRP A 7 11.11 8.55 -7.21
CA TRP A 7 10.20 9.69 -7.23
C TRP A 7 9.07 9.57 -6.21
N HIS A 8 8.56 8.36 -5.98
CA HIS A 8 7.61 8.09 -4.89
C HIS A 8 8.18 8.51 -3.52
N ARG A 9 9.44 8.17 -3.23
CA ARG A 9 10.12 8.58 -1.98
C ARG A 9 10.35 10.09 -1.91
N ARG A 10 10.79 10.71 -3.01
CA ARG A 10 11.04 12.17 -3.08
C ARG A 10 9.77 13.00 -2.94
N PHE A 11 8.62 12.50 -3.41
CA PHE A 11 7.31 13.14 -3.24
C PHE A 11 6.61 12.69 -1.95
N SER A 12 7.36 12.46 -0.88
CA SER A 12 6.83 12.16 0.45
C SER A 12 5.87 10.96 0.47
N HIS A 13 6.20 9.91 -0.27
CA HIS A 13 5.41 8.69 -0.35
C HIS A 13 3.98 8.89 -0.88
N LEU A 14 3.84 9.78 -1.87
CA LEU A 14 2.58 9.94 -2.61
C LEU A 14 2.13 8.61 -3.22
N GLY A 15 0.81 8.43 -3.39
CA GLY A 15 0.27 7.25 -4.06
C GLY A 15 0.90 7.03 -5.43
N TRP A 16 1.02 5.77 -5.85
CA TRP A 16 1.68 5.41 -7.11
C TRP A 16 1.08 6.11 -8.32
N GLU A 17 -0.25 6.20 -8.38
CA GLU A 17 -0.95 6.88 -9.47
C GLU A 17 -0.67 8.39 -9.47
N SER A 18 -0.70 9.03 -8.30
CA SER A 18 -0.34 10.44 -8.17
C SER A 18 1.11 10.70 -8.57
N THR A 19 2.03 9.81 -8.18
CA THR A 19 3.44 9.88 -8.57
C THR A 19 3.60 9.75 -10.09
N LYS A 20 2.88 8.81 -10.73
CA LYS A 20 2.89 8.65 -12.20
C LYS A 20 2.34 9.89 -12.90
N VAL A 21 1.25 10.48 -12.40
CA VAL A 21 0.65 11.69 -12.94
C VAL A 21 1.62 12.86 -12.85
N ILE A 22 2.29 13.07 -11.71
CA ILE A 22 3.27 14.15 -11.55
C ILE A 22 4.41 14.01 -12.56
N VAL A 23 4.99 12.81 -12.66
CA VAL A 23 6.16 12.60 -13.52
C VAL A 23 5.80 12.65 -15.01
N ARG A 24 4.64 12.12 -15.42
CA ARG A 24 4.23 12.09 -16.83
C ARG A 24 3.49 13.34 -17.30
N GLY A 25 2.75 13.99 -16.40
CA GLY A 25 1.84 15.09 -16.72
C GLY A 25 2.51 16.46 -16.87
N LYS A 26 3.85 16.50 -17.00
CA LYS A 26 4.65 17.74 -17.07
C LYS A 26 4.44 18.71 -15.89
N TYR A 27 4.03 18.19 -14.72
CA TYR A 27 3.88 19.00 -13.49
C TYR A 27 5.22 19.36 -12.84
N VAL A 28 6.29 18.69 -13.26
CA VAL A 28 7.67 18.92 -12.79
C VAL A 28 8.61 18.99 -13.98
N THR A 29 9.63 19.84 -13.90
CA THR A 29 10.70 19.95 -14.90
C THR A 29 11.94 19.17 -14.43
N GLY A 30 12.78 18.74 -15.37
CA GLY A 30 14.04 18.05 -15.05
C GLY A 30 13.90 16.61 -14.58
N VAL A 31 12.72 16.00 -14.72
CA VAL A 31 12.48 14.59 -14.39
C VAL A 31 12.39 13.76 -15.66
N SER A 32 13.32 12.81 -15.83
CA SER A 32 13.20 11.73 -16.80
C SER A 32 13.03 10.39 -16.07
N LEU A 33 11.98 9.65 -16.41
CA LEU A 33 11.78 8.29 -15.89
C LEU A 33 12.63 7.33 -16.72
N VAL A 34 13.60 6.68 -16.06
CA VAL A 34 14.46 5.67 -16.68
C VAL A 34 14.14 4.33 -16.02
N GLY A 35 13.42 3.46 -16.74
CA GLY A 35 13.11 2.10 -16.28
C GLY A 35 11.61 1.75 -16.26
N ALA A 36 11.30 0.61 -15.66
CA ALA A 36 9.95 0.09 -15.56
C ALA A 36 9.06 0.95 -14.66
N LEU A 37 7.78 1.08 -15.06
CA LEU A 37 6.75 1.85 -14.36
C LEU A 37 5.94 1.00 -13.37
N THR A 38 6.35 -0.24 -13.17
CA THR A 38 5.80 -1.15 -12.17
C THR A 38 6.34 -0.75 -10.81
N PRO A 39 5.49 -0.27 -9.89
CA PRO A 39 5.93 0.12 -8.55
C PRO A 39 6.39 -1.09 -7.74
N SER A 40 7.44 -0.91 -6.94
CA SER A 40 7.84 -1.88 -5.93
C SER A 40 6.92 -1.82 -4.70
N LYS A 41 7.03 -2.79 -3.80
CA LYS A 41 6.45 -2.66 -2.45
C LYS A 41 7.33 -1.72 -1.61
N CYS A 42 6.84 -0.51 -1.35
CA CYS A 42 7.49 0.42 -0.44
C CYS A 42 7.19 0.03 1.02
N VAL A 43 8.20 -0.44 1.77
CA VAL A 43 8.06 -0.89 3.17
C VAL A 43 7.48 0.21 4.06
N ALA A 44 7.99 1.44 3.96
CA ALA A 44 7.48 2.57 4.75
C ALA A 44 5.98 2.85 4.50
N CYS A 45 5.51 2.65 3.26
CA CYS A 45 4.08 2.78 2.95
C CYS A 45 3.27 1.62 3.49
N VAL A 46 3.80 0.39 3.45
CA VAL A 46 3.13 -0.79 4.02
C VAL A 46 2.95 -0.61 5.53
N GLU A 47 3.98 -0.15 6.23
CA GLU A 47 3.93 0.03 7.69
C GLU A 47 3.12 1.26 8.10
N GLY A 48 3.25 2.38 7.38
CA GLY A 48 2.64 3.66 7.77
C GLY A 48 1.27 3.97 7.16
N LYS A 49 0.93 3.39 6.01
CA LYS A 49 -0.32 3.67 5.26
C LYS A 49 -1.06 2.40 4.83
N GLY A 50 -0.43 1.23 4.99
CA GLY A 50 -1.01 -0.05 4.64
C GLY A 50 -2.25 -0.29 5.48
N ARG A 51 -3.32 -0.73 4.82
CA ARG A 51 -4.49 -1.23 5.56
C ARG A 51 -4.10 -2.56 6.18
N ALA A 52 -4.60 -2.82 7.38
CA ALA A 52 -4.56 -4.15 7.94
C ALA A 52 -5.15 -5.14 6.93
N SER A 53 -4.47 -6.27 6.73
CA SER A 53 -5.03 -7.37 5.95
C SER A 53 -6.32 -7.84 6.61
N THR A 54 -7.27 -8.29 5.79
CA THR A 54 -8.46 -8.97 6.30
C THR A 54 -8.06 -10.15 7.16
N TYR A 55 -8.68 -10.30 8.33
CA TYR A 55 -8.54 -11.50 9.12
C TYR A 55 -9.17 -12.69 8.39
N PRO A 56 -8.60 -13.90 8.48
CA PRO A 56 -9.32 -15.09 8.08
C PRO A 56 -10.61 -15.19 8.90
N HIS A 57 -11.74 -15.42 8.23
CA HIS A 57 -13.01 -15.53 8.91
C HIS A 57 -12.99 -16.74 9.86
N ASN A 58 -13.24 -16.52 11.14
CA ASN A 58 -13.40 -17.60 12.11
C ASN A 58 -14.84 -18.14 12.01
N MET A 59 -15.08 -19.07 11.08
CA MET A 59 -16.37 -19.78 10.93
C MET A 59 -16.69 -20.72 12.12
N ASN A 60 -15.96 -20.61 13.24
CA ASN A 60 -16.15 -21.47 14.40
C ASN A 60 -17.45 -21.11 15.10
N ARG A 61 -18.36 -22.09 15.17
CA ARG A 61 -19.64 -21.96 15.84
C ARG A 61 -19.82 -23.14 16.79
N ALA A 62 -20.28 -22.87 18.00
CA ALA A 62 -20.74 -23.91 18.90
C ALA A 62 -21.92 -24.67 18.30
N SER A 63 -21.92 -25.98 18.48
CA SER A 63 -23.00 -26.88 18.07
C SER A 63 -24.01 -27.10 19.20
N PHE A 64 -23.57 -26.96 20.46
CA PHE A 64 -24.39 -27.24 21.65
C PHE A 64 -24.47 -26.06 22.61
N ALA A 65 -25.56 -26.00 23.38
CA ALA A 65 -25.75 -24.99 24.41
C ALA A 65 -24.66 -25.10 25.49
N GLY A 66 -24.02 -23.97 25.81
CA GLY A 66 -22.95 -23.91 26.80
C GLY A 66 -21.55 -24.26 26.28
N GLU A 67 -21.39 -24.67 25.02
CA GLU A 67 -20.09 -25.06 24.44
C GLU A 67 -19.17 -23.86 24.17
N LEU A 68 -19.74 -22.68 23.93
CA LEU A 68 -19.01 -21.43 23.81
C LEU A 68 -19.70 -20.35 24.63
N LEU A 69 -19.04 -19.90 25.70
CA LEU A 69 -19.48 -18.80 26.54
C LEU A 69 -18.50 -17.65 26.38
N HIS A 70 -19.02 -16.47 26.04
CA HIS A 70 -18.27 -15.22 26.06
C HIS A 70 -18.77 -14.40 27.25
N VAL A 71 -17.86 -13.95 28.11
CA VAL A 71 -18.15 -13.13 29.29
C VAL A 71 -17.15 -11.96 29.27
N ASP A 72 -17.65 -10.77 29.58
CA ASP A 72 -16.87 -9.52 29.71
C ASP A 72 -16.80 -9.13 31.19
#